data_AF-A0A7Y2QBB1-F1
#
_entry.id   AF-A0A7Y2QBB1-F1
#
_cell.length_a   1.000
_cell.length_b   1.000
_cell.length_c   1.000
_cell.angle_alpha   90.00
_cell.angle_beta   90.00
_cell.angle_gamma   90.00
#
_symmetry.space_group_name_H-M   'P 1'
#
loop_
_entity.id
_entity.type
_entity.pdbx_description
1 polymer ?
#
loop_
_entity_poly.entity_id
_entity_poly.type
_entity_poly.pdbx_seq_one_letter_code
_entity_poly.pdbx_strand_id
1 'polypeptide(L)'
;IVRTVERRTTLSDESVVLIGEEETLSYEELQKRIGRLLHRQDWNTLVLPKSLAKAGVWMQTEVLDQDTDIRPWMIETSDDHYEIDISRARALIGWEPRHSLAATLPEMIRRLKEDPTDWYAKNKLESSVVAASKPEIEEAKKRLRAPLERSDEEVEAAVERHRLWTLWAPLANVALGLWLVASPMTLGLFDPVVAPFPPALGHEIAEPAIRDARLGASEVLSGLLVVTFALLGMYRRWSSVQWITALLGVWVMFAPLVFWTTSAAAYATDTLAGILIVAFAVMIPPTPGIRARALAADDDRPLGWSYSPSAFTQRLPIVALAFVGLFVSRYLAAYQLGHIDGLWDPFFGPGEASVRNGSEAVVTSWVSKGFPIADAGLGAFAYALDILAGAIGDRRRWRTMPWMVLLFGLLIVPLGAVSVSFIIIQPPLIGALCTLCIIQAAVTVVLIPYAIDEVLATVQYLWRAKRAGEPLWRTFWMGGPALSENQTPGPDLDRPAAQLLKEFITGGVNFPWTLVTSVLLGALLMTTPLVFGSNPPLYYSDHVAGCTVILVAIIAMAEVVRPVRFLNGALGAWVAASPFLLGGGGMVGTLADVAIGLALVVLSLPRGTRSEEHYGGWDRAIV
;
A
#
# COMPACT_ATOMS: atom_id res chain seq x y z
N ILE A 1 30.83 -24.75 -36.89
CA ILE A 1 31.96 -23.80 -37.07
C ILE A 1 33.30 -24.53 -37.12
N VAL A 2 33.82 -25.11 -36.03
CA VAL A 2 35.14 -25.80 -36.03
C VAL A 2 35.25 -26.87 -37.13
N ARG A 3 34.27 -27.78 -37.22
CA ARG A 3 34.23 -28.82 -38.28
C ARG A 3 34.15 -28.27 -39.70
N THR A 4 33.48 -27.13 -39.87
CA THR A 4 33.39 -26.42 -41.16
C THR A 4 34.76 -25.86 -41.55
N VAL A 5 35.48 -25.28 -40.58
CA VAL A 5 36.85 -24.76 -40.78
C VAL A 5 37.83 -25.89 -41.09
N GLU A 6 37.71 -27.03 -40.43
CA GLU A 6 38.55 -28.22 -40.69
C GLU A 6 38.33 -28.77 -42.10
N ARG A 7 37.09 -28.77 -42.61
CA ARG A 7 36.73 -29.30 -43.93
C ARG A 7 36.66 -28.25 -45.04
N ARG A 8 37.14 -27.03 -44.79
CA ARG A 8 37.03 -25.88 -45.71
C ARG A 8 37.58 -26.12 -47.13
N THR A 9 38.57 -26.99 -47.29
CA THR A 9 39.16 -27.33 -48.59
C THR A 9 38.33 -28.33 -49.40
N THR A 10 37.34 -28.96 -48.77
CA THR A 10 36.45 -29.97 -49.37
C THR A 10 35.02 -29.47 -49.57
N LEU A 11 34.71 -28.27 -49.08
CA LEU A 11 33.40 -27.62 -49.24
C LEU A 11 33.45 -26.71 -50.47
N SER A 12 32.34 -26.62 -51.21
CA SER A 12 32.18 -25.62 -52.27
C SER A 12 32.15 -24.21 -51.70
N ASP A 13 32.50 -23.22 -52.53
CA ASP A 13 32.51 -21.79 -52.17
C ASP A 13 31.20 -21.34 -51.50
N GLU A 14 30.07 -21.93 -51.91
CA GLU A 14 28.79 -21.85 -51.21
C GLU A 14 28.25 -23.24 -50.88
N SER A 15 27.96 -23.50 -49.59
CA SER A 15 27.37 -24.74 -49.10
C SER A 15 26.25 -24.45 -48.11
N VAL A 16 25.01 -24.81 -48.46
CA VAL A 16 23.85 -24.72 -47.56
C VAL A 16 23.68 -26.04 -46.81
N VAL A 17 23.65 -25.98 -45.49
CA VAL A 17 23.41 -27.13 -44.60
C VAL A 17 22.37 -26.74 -43.56
N LEU A 18 21.42 -27.64 -43.30
CA LEU A 18 20.49 -27.51 -42.18
C LEU A 18 21.10 -28.20 -40.96
N ILE A 19 21.02 -27.53 -39.81
CA ILE A 19 21.58 -27.99 -38.54
C ILE A 19 20.44 -27.92 -37.51
N GLY A 20 20.02 -29.08 -37.01
CA GLY A 20 18.91 -29.20 -36.07
C GLY A 20 18.71 -30.64 -35.61
N GLU A 21 17.68 -30.87 -34.80
CA GLU A 21 17.19 -32.21 -34.46
C GLU A 21 16.31 -32.72 -35.61
N GLU A 22 16.50 -33.98 -36.04
CA GLU A 22 15.67 -34.59 -37.10
C GLU A 22 14.21 -34.78 -36.63
N GLU A 23 14.03 -35.26 -35.39
CA GLU A 23 12.72 -35.42 -34.77
C GLU A 23 12.33 -34.17 -33.97
N THR A 24 11.27 -33.50 -34.42
CA THR A 24 10.66 -32.38 -33.66
C THR A 24 9.43 -32.87 -32.91
N LEU A 25 9.31 -32.59 -31.61
CA LEU A 25 8.10 -32.92 -30.86
C LEU A 25 6.98 -31.94 -31.20
N SER A 26 5.76 -32.46 -31.39
CA SER A 26 4.58 -31.61 -31.52
C SER A 26 4.30 -30.85 -30.21
N TYR A 27 3.61 -29.70 -30.31
CA TYR A 27 3.16 -28.95 -29.12
C TYR A 27 2.30 -29.82 -28.18
N GLU A 28 1.45 -30.67 -28.73
CA GLU A 28 0.62 -31.58 -27.96
C GLU A 28 1.47 -32.60 -27.19
N GLU A 29 2.46 -33.22 -27.82
CA GLU A 29 3.36 -34.17 -27.17
C GLU A 29 4.22 -33.50 -26.10
N LEU A 30 4.72 -32.30 -26.36
CA LEU A 30 5.45 -31.50 -25.38
C LEU A 30 4.57 -31.19 -24.17
N GLN A 31 3.36 -30.68 -24.37
CA GLN A 31 2.42 -30.36 -23.30
C GLN A 31 2.04 -31.61 -22.49
N LYS A 32 1.75 -32.74 -23.16
CA LYS A 32 1.45 -34.01 -22.48
C LYS A 32 2.65 -34.53 -21.69
N ARG A 33 3.86 -34.53 -22.26
CA ARG A 33 5.09 -34.97 -21.56
C ARG A 33 5.41 -34.08 -20.38
N ILE A 34 5.40 -32.76 -20.56
CA ILE A 34 5.63 -31.79 -19.47
C ILE A 34 4.57 -31.95 -18.39
N GLY A 35 3.30 -32.04 -18.76
CA GLY A 35 2.18 -32.28 -17.84
C GLY A 35 2.36 -33.55 -17.00
N ARG A 36 2.74 -34.66 -17.63
CA ARG A 36 3.07 -35.91 -16.93
C ARG A 36 4.25 -35.76 -15.98
N LEU A 37 5.34 -35.11 -16.42
CA LEU A 37 6.55 -34.94 -15.61
C LEU A 37 6.33 -33.99 -14.40
N LEU A 38 5.53 -32.94 -14.57
CA LEU A 38 5.20 -31.99 -13.51
C LEU A 38 4.13 -32.53 -12.56
N HIS A 39 2.99 -32.98 -13.09
CA HIS A 39 1.78 -33.26 -12.31
C HIS A 39 1.49 -34.74 -12.08
N ARG A 40 2.24 -35.65 -12.74
CA ARG A 40 1.98 -37.10 -12.73
C ARG A 40 0.56 -37.47 -13.20
N GLN A 41 -0.06 -36.63 -14.02
CA GLN A 41 -1.36 -36.83 -14.63
C GLN A 41 -1.29 -36.47 -16.12
N ASP A 42 -2.17 -37.08 -16.92
CA ASP A 42 -2.37 -36.67 -18.30
C ASP A 42 -3.01 -35.29 -18.33
N TRP A 43 -2.34 -34.34 -18.99
CA TRP A 43 -2.84 -32.98 -19.12
C TRP A 43 -3.83 -32.92 -20.28
N ASN A 44 -5.09 -32.62 -20.00
CA ASN A 44 -6.12 -32.50 -21.02
C ASN A 44 -6.01 -31.15 -21.72
N THR A 45 -5.65 -31.17 -23.00
CA THR A 45 -5.62 -30.00 -23.88
C THR A 45 -6.91 -29.93 -24.69
N LEU A 46 -7.51 -28.74 -24.78
CA LEU A 46 -8.67 -28.48 -25.62
C LEU A 46 -8.18 -27.79 -26.90
N VAL A 47 -8.52 -28.36 -28.06
CA VAL A 47 -8.22 -27.76 -29.36
C VAL A 47 -9.30 -26.74 -29.69
N LEU A 48 -8.92 -25.49 -29.90
CA LEU A 48 -9.82 -24.41 -30.30
C LEU A 48 -9.75 -24.19 -31.82
N PRO A 49 -10.86 -23.81 -32.48
CA PRO A 49 -10.82 -23.40 -33.89
C PRO A 49 -9.85 -22.24 -34.11
N LYS A 50 -9.08 -22.27 -35.21
CA LYS A 50 -8.09 -21.22 -35.54
C LYS A 50 -8.67 -19.80 -35.50
N SER A 51 -9.91 -19.62 -35.95
CA SER A 51 -10.61 -18.33 -35.91
C SER A 51 -10.80 -17.80 -34.48
N LEU A 52 -11.20 -18.69 -33.56
CA LEU A 52 -11.37 -18.35 -32.14
C LEU A 52 -10.02 -18.09 -31.47
N ALA A 53 -9.01 -18.93 -31.77
CA ALA A 53 -7.65 -18.75 -31.25
C ALA A 53 -7.02 -17.43 -31.74
N LYS A 54 -7.20 -17.10 -33.02
CA LYS A 54 -6.71 -15.84 -33.61
C LYS A 54 -7.41 -14.62 -33.04
N ALA A 55 -8.72 -14.68 -32.82
CA ALA A 55 -9.45 -13.63 -32.12
C ALA A 55 -8.99 -13.50 -30.66
N GLY A 56 -8.73 -14.61 -29.98
CA GLY A 56 -8.20 -14.63 -28.62
C GLY A 56 -6.79 -14.03 -28.52
N VAL A 57 -5.88 -14.42 -29.41
CA VAL A 57 -4.51 -13.84 -29.46
C VAL A 57 -4.57 -12.39 -29.90
N TRP A 58 -5.39 -12.01 -30.87
CA TRP A 58 -5.60 -10.59 -31.21
C TRP A 58 -6.10 -9.79 -30.00
N MET A 59 -7.07 -10.31 -29.26
CA MET A 59 -7.54 -9.67 -28.02
C MET A 59 -6.42 -9.62 -26.98
N GLN A 60 -5.62 -10.67 -26.83
CA GLN A 60 -4.50 -10.69 -25.90
C GLN A 60 -3.39 -9.71 -26.28
N THR A 61 -2.96 -9.69 -27.54
CA THR A 61 -1.81 -8.91 -28.01
C THR A 61 -2.19 -7.46 -28.33
N GLU A 62 -3.31 -7.19 -29.02
CA GLU A 62 -3.67 -5.84 -29.48
C GLU A 62 -4.59 -5.09 -28.51
N VAL A 63 -5.45 -5.81 -27.76
CA VAL A 63 -6.40 -5.18 -26.83
C VAL A 63 -5.90 -5.23 -25.39
N LEU A 64 -5.32 -6.35 -24.97
CA LEU A 64 -4.83 -6.59 -23.60
C LEU A 64 -3.31 -6.44 -23.48
N ASP A 65 -2.59 -6.06 -24.55
CA ASP A 65 -1.13 -5.83 -24.61
C ASP A 65 -0.32 -6.88 -23.84
N GLN A 66 -0.70 -8.16 -23.98
CA GLN A 66 0.05 -9.28 -23.44
C GLN A 66 1.24 -9.55 -24.32
N ASP A 67 2.42 -9.58 -23.71
CA ASP A 67 3.63 -10.07 -24.37
C ASP A 67 3.53 -11.60 -24.48
N THR A 68 2.74 -12.04 -25.46
CA THR A 68 2.57 -13.45 -25.78
C THR A 68 3.63 -13.85 -26.80
N ASP A 69 4.43 -14.86 -26.46
CA ASP A 69 5.37 -15.50 -27.40
C ASP A 69 4.65 -16.07 -28.64
N ILE A 70 3.34 -16.30 -28.54
CA ILE A 70 2.49 -16.79 -29.63
C ILE A 70 1.94 -15.61 -30.42
N ARG A 71 2.41 -15.46 -31.66
CA ARG A 71 1.93 -14.42 -32.60
C ARG A 71 0.78 -14.92 -33.47
N PRO A 72 -0.11 -14.05 -33.97
CA PRO A 72 -1.25 -14.45 -34.80
C PRO A 72 -0.90 -15.32 -36.03
N TRP A 73 0.27 -15.09 -36.64
CA TRP A 73 0.74 -15.87 -37.79
C TRP A 73 1.17 -17.30 -37.40
N MET A 74 1.62 -17.52 -36.17
CA MET A 74 2.01 -18.85 -35.67
C MET A 74 0.81 -19.80 -35.56
N ILE A 75 -0.41 -19.26 -35.40
CA ILE A 75 -1.66 -20.03 -35.32
C ILE A 75 -2.04 -20.60 -36.70
N GLU A 76 -1.67 -19.92 -37.78
CA GLU A 76 -1.99 -20.40 -39.13
C GLU A 76 -1.15 -21.64 -39.46
N THR A 77 0.12 -21.63 -39.05
CA THR A 77 1.10 -22.71 -39.25
C THR A 77 1.18 -23.71 -38.09
N SER A 78 0.29 -23.63 -37.09
CA SER A 78 0.38 -24.45 -35.86
C SER A 78 0.22 -25.96 -36.10
N ASP A 79 -0.41 -26.32 -37.22
CA ASP A 79 -0.68 -27.72 -37.59
C ASP A 79 0.40 -28.28 -38.52
N ASP A 80 1.34 -27.45 -38.95
CA ASP A 80 2.40 -27.87 -39.85
C ASP A 80 3.51 -28.57 -39.05
N HIS A 81 3.84 -29.80 -39.44
CA HIS A 81 4.94 -30.56 -38.85
C HIS A 81 6.14 -30.53 -39.80
N TYR A 82 7.25 -29.90 -39.36
CA TYR A 82 8.46 -29.76 -40.16
C TYR A 82 9.60 -30.58 -39.54
N GLU A 83 9.95 -31.70 -40.18
CA GLU A 83 11.16 -32.44 -39.85
C GLU A 83 12.37 -31.85 -40.58
N ILE A 84 13.52 -31.78 -39.90
CA ILE A 84 14.74 -31.21 -40.48
C ILE A 84 15.58 -32.33 -41.09
N ASP A 85 15.80 -32.29 -42.40
CA ASP A 85 16.75 -33.19 -43.07
C ASP A 85 18.20 -32.70 -42.89
N ILE A 86 18.96 -33.37 -42.02
CA ILE A 86 20.39 -33.08 -41.76
C ILE A 86 21.33 -33.97 -42.58
N SER A 87 20.85 -34.75 -43.55
CA SER A 87 21.67 -35.68 -44.35
C SER A 87 22.88 -34.98 -44.97
N ARG A 88 22.69 -33.74 -45.42
CA ARG A 88 23.76 -32.92 -46.02
C ARG A 88 24.79 -32.43 -44.99
N ALA A 89 24.36 -32.09 -43.77
CA ALA A 89 25.26 -31.74 -42.68
C ALA A 89 26.09 -32.96 -42.22
N ARG A 90 25.47 -34.14 -42.19
CA ARG A 90 26.15 -35.39 -41.87
C ARG A 90 27.19 -35.75 -42.94
N ALA A 91 26.85 -35.64 -44.22
CA ALA A 91 27.76 -35.95 -45.32
C ALA A 91 28.94 -34.97 -45.42
N LEU A 92 28.66 -33.67 -45.43
CA LEU A 92 29.67 -32.65 -45.72
C LEU A 92 30.57 -32.37 -44.51
N ILE A 93 29.98 -32.23 -43.32
CA ILE A 93 30.70 -31.79 -42.11
C ILE A 93 30.69 -32.84 -40.98
N GLY A 94 30.14 -34.03 -41.22
CA GLY A 94 30.06 -35.10 -40.23
C GLY A 94 29.19 -34.76 -39.03
N TRP A 95 28.33 -33.74 -39.12
CA TRP A 95 27.63 -33.20 -37.96
C TRP A 95 26.33 -33.96 -37.67
N GLU A 96 26.10 -34.24 -36.39
CA GLU A 96 24.86 -34.82 -35.85
C GLU A 96 24.53 -34.18 -34.50
N PRO A 97 23.24 -34.07 -34.13
CA PRO A 97 22.83 -33.55 -32.83
C PRO A 97 23.31 -34.48 -31.71
N ARG A 98 23.96 -33.91 -30.69
CA ARG A 98 24.42 -34.67 -29.50
C ARG A 98 23.38 -34.79 -28.40
N HIS A 99 22.41 -33.88 -28.41
CA HIS A 99 21.34 -33.80 -27.44
C HIS A 99 20.03 -33.68 -28.21
N SER A 100 18.97 -34.29 -27.67
CA SER A 100 17.60 -34.05 -28.15
C SER A 100 16.76 -33.44 -27.04
N LEU A 101 15.78 -32.62 -27.42
CA LEU A 101 14.83 -32.05 -26.48
C LEU A 101 14.07 -33.16 -25.76
N ALA A 102 13.63 -34.19 -26.49
CA ALA A 102 12.94 -35.34 -25.92
C ALA A 102 13.73 -36.03 -24.79
N ALA A 103 15.04 -36.23 -24.98
CA ALA A 103 15.90 -36.90 -24.02
C ALA A 103 16.32 -35.98 -22.85
N THR A 104 16.43 -34.68 -23.09
CA THR A 104 16.85 -33.71 -22.05
C THR A 104 15.68 -33.18 -21.21
N LEU A 105 14.45 -33.24 -21.73
CA LEU A 105 13.26 -32.73 -21.04
C LEU A 105 13.04 -33.32 -19.64
N PRO A 106 13.20 -34.64 -19.37
CA PRO A 106 13.06 -35.17 -18.02
C PRO A 106 14.06 -34.56 -17.03
N GLU A 107 15.30 -34.34 -17.48
CA GLU A 107 16.35 -33.73 -16.66
C GLU A 107 16.09 -32.24 -16.44
N MET A 108 15.60 -31.51 -17.45
CA MET A 108 15.17 -30.11 -17.31
C MET A 108 14.06 -29.98 -16.27
N ILE A 109 13.03 -30.82 -16.34
CA ILE A 109 11.91 -30.82 -15.38
C ILE A 109 12.37 -31.27 -13.99
N ARG A 110 13.32 -32.21 -13.89
CA ARG A 110 13.91 -32.61 -12.60
C ARG A 110 14.58 -31.41 -11.93
N ARG A 111 15.46 -30.68 -12.64
CA ARG A 111 16.13 -29.47 -12.12
C ARG A 111 15.14 -28.37 -11.75
N LEU A 112 14.13 -28.14 -12.59
CA LEU A 112 13.04 -27.20 -12.30
C LEU A 112 12.29 -27.53 -11.01
N LYS A 113 12.07 -28.82 -10.71
CA LYS A 113 11.36 -29.25 -9.49
C LYS A 113 12.22 -29.18 -8.24
N GLU A 114 13.53 -29.22 -8.39
CA GLU A 114 14.50 -29.16 -7.30
C GLU A 114 14.68 -27.72 -6.81
N ASP A 115 14.97 -26.80 -7.71
CA ASP A 115 15.15 -25.37 -7.42
C ASP A 115 14.51 -24.54 -8.55
N PRO A 116 13.21 -24.22 -8.41
CA PRO A 116 12.50 -23.45 -9.42
C PRO A 116 13.08 -22.05 -9.63
N THR A 117 13.46 -21.36 -8.56
CA THR A 117 13.85 -19.95 -8.63
C THR A 117 15.20 -19.78 -9.31
N ASP A 118 16.20 -20.58 -8.94
CA ASP A 118 17.50 -20.59 -9.61
C ASP A 118 17.41 -21.10 -11.05
N TRP A 119 16.56 -22.10 -11.30
CA TRP A 119 16.32 -22.58 -12.67
C TRP A 119 15.74 -21.46 -13.55
N TYR A 120 14.75 -20.71 -13.07
CA TYR A 120 14.21 -19.57 -13.81
C TYR A 120 15.29 -18.51 -14.05
N ALA A 121 16.02 -18.12 -13.01
CA ALA A 121 17.08 -17.10 -13.11
C ALA A 121 18.18 -17.51 -14.12
N LYS A 122 18.68 -18.74 -14.06
CA LYS A 122 19.71 -19.26 -14.99
C LYS A 122 19.24 -19.32 -16.43
N ASN A 123 17.95 -19.55 -16.66
CA ASN A 123 17.34 -19.57 -17.99
C ASN A 123 16.80 -18.21 -18.43
N LYS A 124 17.10 -17.13 -17.70
CA LYS A 124 16.64 -15.75 -17.98
C LYS A 124 15.11 -15.63 -18.02
N LEU A 125 14.43 -16.43 -17.20
CA LEU A 125 13.00 -16.37 -16.97
C LEU A 125 12.72 -15.62 -15.66
N GLU A 126 11.50 -15.09 -15.52
CA GLU A 126 11.07 -14.28 -14.39
C GLU A 126 10.95 -15.13 -13.09
N SER A 127 11.97 -15.08 -12.24
CA SER A 127 12.08 -15.95 -11.05
C SER A 127 11.06 -15.63 -9.95
N SER A 128 10.52 -14.40 -9.91
CA SER A 128 9.47 -13.99 -8.96
C SER A 128 8.20 -14.85 -9.07
N VAL A 129 7.91 -15.34 -10.28
CA VAL A 129 6.73 -16.17 -10.61
C VAL A 129 6.74 -17.51 -9.87
N VAL A 130 7.94 -18.02 -9.53
CA VAL A 130 8.14 -19.30 -8.84
C VAL A 130 8.68 -19.15 -7.42
N ALA A 131 9.00 -17.94 -6.98
CA ALA A 131 9.49 -17.64 -5.63
C ALA A 131 8.50 -18.03 -4.50
N ALA A 132 7.22 -18.26 -4.81
CA ALA A 132 6.21 -18.76 -3.86
C ALA A 132 5.83 -20.24 -4.08
N SER A 133 6.62 -20.98 -4.85
CA SER A 133 6.35 -22.38 -5.19
C SER A 133 6.55 -23.32 -3.98
N LYS A 134 6.00 -24.54 -4.06
CA LYS A 134 6.13 -25.53 -2.98
C LYS A 134 7.61 -25.88 -2.64
N PRO A 135 8.51 -26.07 -3.63
CA PRO A 135 9.93 -26.33 -3.35
C PRO A 135 10.58 -25.22 -2.52
N GLU A 136 10.34 -23.95 -2.87
CA GLU A 136 10.85 -22.78 -2.14
C GLU A 136 10.40 -22.76 -0.67
N ILE A 137 9.13 -23.08 -0.42
CA ILE A 137 8.60 -23.12 0.95
C ILE A 137 9.19 -24.28 1.75
N GLU A 138 9.41 -25.45 1.13
CA GLU A 138 10.09 -26.57 1.79
C GLU A 138 11.58 -26.27 2.03
N GLU A 139 12.22 -25.52 1.15
CA GLU A 139 13.58 -25.05 1.35
C GLU A 139 13.66 -24.01 2.47
N ALA A 140 12.76 -23.03 2.49
CA ALA A 140 12.62 -22.10 3.62
C ALA A 140 12.43 -22.87 4.94
N LYS A 141 11.58 -23.90 4.97
CA LYS A 141 11.40 -24.77 6.15
C LYS A 141 12.67 -25.52 6.55
N LYS A 142 13.52 -25.93 5.60
CA LYS A 142 14.86 -26.49 5.90
C LYS A 142 15.77 -25.42 6.49
N ARG A 143 15.80 -24.20 5.92
CA ARG A 143 16.57 -23.06 6.42
C ARG A 143 16.17 -22.70 7.86
N LEU A 144 14.87 -22.71 8.16
CA LEU A 144 14.38 -22.49 9.53
C LEU A 144 14.85 -23.55 10.54
N ARG A 145 15.31 -24.73 10.09
CA ARG A 145 15.92 -25.74 10.96
C ARG A 145 17.43 -25.59 11.08
N ALA A 146 18.07 -24.88 10.15
CA ALA A 146 19.49 -24.59 10.19
C ALA A 146 19.79 -23.56 11.29
N PRO A 147 21.06 -23.47 11.73
CA PRO A 147 21.49 -22.39 12.61
C PRO A 147 21.18 -21.02 11.99
N LEU A 148 20.76 -20.08 12.83
CA LEU A 148 20.50 -18.70 12.43
C LEU A 148 21.82 -17.99 12.05
N GLU A 149 21.75 -16.99 11.18
CA GLU A 149 22.92 -16.19 10.76
C GLU A 149 23.64 -15.53 11.94
N ARG A 150 22.85 -14.99 12.88
CA ARG A 150 23.31 -14.53 14.18
C ARG A 150 22.72 -15.41 15.27
N SER A 151 23.56 -15.74 16.23
CA SER A 151 23.13 -16.44 17.44
C SER A 151 22.18 -15.56 18.27
N ASP A 152 21.32 -16.21 19.06
CA ASP A 152 20.42 -15.48 19.97
C ASP A 152 21.22 -14.58 20.94
N GLU A 153 22.41 -15.02 21.36
CA GLU A 153 23.31 -14.25 22.25
C GLU A 153 23.83 -12.96 21.60
N GLU A 154 24.24 -13.02 20.33
CA GLU A 154 24.70 -11.84 19.59
C GLU A 154 23.58 -10.82 19.38
N VAL A 155 22.37 -11.31 19.08
CA VAL A 155 21.18 -10.47 18.92
C VAL A 155 20.80 -9.83 20.26
N GLU A 156 20.77 -10.60 21.35
CA GLU A 156 20.49 -10.06 22.68
C GLU A 156 21.52 -9.01 23.11
N ALA A 157 22.81 -9.25 22.84
CA ALA A 157 23.87 -8.29 23.12
C ALA A 157 23.73 -7.01 22.28
N ALA A 158 23.30 -7.11 21.01
CA ALA A 158 23.03 -5.94 20.17
C ALA A 158 21.83 -5.13 20.69
N VAL A 159 20.73 -5.80 21.06
CA VAL A 159 19.55 -5.16 21.65
C VAL A 159 19.88 -4.51 22.98
N GLU A 160 20.69 -5.14 23.81
CA GLU A 160 21.20 -4.59 25.07
C GLU A 160 21.98 -3.28 24.85
N ARG A 161 22.94 -3.29 23.92
CA ARG A 161 23.72 -2.09 23.56
C ARG A 161 22.80 -0.97 23.08
N HIS A 162 21.86 -1.28 22.19
CA HIS A 162 20.88 -0.30 21.70
C HIS A 162 20.02 0.27 22.84
N ARG A 163 19.58 -0.58 23.79
CA ARG A 163 18.84 -0.11 24.97
C ARG A 163 19.67 0.86 25.79
N LEU A 164 20.92 0.52 26.12
CA LEU A 164 21.79 1.37 26.93
C LEU A 164 22.02 2.75 26.29
N TRP A 165 22.16 2.80 24.97
CA TRP A 165 22.32 4.05 24.22
C TRP A 165 21.04 4.89 24.13
N THR A 166 19.88 4.27 24.31
CA THR A 166 18.56 4.91 24.18
C THR A 166 17.88 5.15 25.53
N LEU A 167 18.54 4.91 26.67
CA LEU A 167 17.97 5.12 28.01
C LEU A 167 17.56 6.58 28.29
N TRP A 168 18.10 7.54 27.54
CA TRP A 168 17.67 8.94 27.62
C TRP A 168 16.22 9.14 27.14
N ALA A 169 15.68 8.27 26.29
CA ALA A 169 14.32 8.40 25.76
C ALA A 169 13.25 8.14 26.85
N PRO A 170 13.29 7.03 27.62
CA PRO A 170 12.43 6.91 28.81
C PRO A 170 12.60 8.05 29.82
N LEU A 171 13.81 8.60 29.97
CA LEU A 171 14.03 9.77 30.84
C LEU A 171 13.36 11.04 30.28
N ALA A 172 13.34 11.22 28.96
CA ALA A 172 12.57 12.29 28.32
C ALA A 172 11.07 12.13 28.59
N ASN A 173 10.55 10.89 28.61
CA ASN A 173 9.17 10.61 29.03
C ASN A 173 8.91 10.96 30.49
N VAL A 174 9.87 10.76 31.39
CA VAL A 174 9.76 11.24 32.77
C VAL A 174 9.62 12.76 32.81
N ALA A 175 10.43 13.49 32.04
CA ALA A 175 10.33 14.94 31.97
C ALA A 175 8.97 15.40 31.39
N LEU A 176 8.48 14.75 30.33
CA LEU A 176 7.16 15.02 29.75
C LEU A 176 6.02 14.68 30.73
N GLY A 177 6.13 13.59 31.50
CA GLY A 177 5.15 13.26 32.53
C GLY A 177 5.11 14.30 33.65
N LEU A 178 6.26 14.82 34.09
CA LEU A 178 6.31 15.94 35.03
C LEU A 178 5.77 17.24 34.44
N TRP A 179 6.00 17.48 33.15
CA TRP A 179 5.40 18.60 32.42
C TRP A 179 3.87 18.52 32.44
N LEU A 180 3.29 17.35 32.13
CA LEU A 180 1.85 17.10 32.20
C LEU A 180 1.28 17.27 33.60
N VAL A 181 2.03 16.92 34.66
CA VAL A 181 1.59 17.16 36.04
C VAL A 181 1.52 18.65 36.37
N ALA A 182 2.44 19.46 35.83
CA ALA A 182 2.46 20.91 36.06
C ALA A 182 1.50 21.68 35.13
N SER A 183 1.22 21.13 33.94
CA SER A 183 0.45 21.75 32.86
C SER A 183 -0.88 22.36 33.32
N PRO A 184 -1.76 21.65 34.06
CA PRO A 184 -3.05 22.19 34.48
C PRO A 184 -2.96 23.46 35.33
N MET A 185 -1.93 23.55 36.16
CA MET A 185 -1.67 24.72 37.00
C MET A 185 -1.08 25.89 36.20
N THR A 186 -0.27 25.60 35.17
CA THR A 186 0.33 26.63 34.31
C THR A 186 -0.62 27.16 33.24
N LEU A 187 -1.55 26.33 32.79
CA LEU A 187 -2.54 26.66 31.76
C LEU A 187 -3.88 27.13 32.33
N GLY A 188 -4.04 27.14 33.66
CA GLY A 188 -5.25 27.61 34.34
C GLY A 188 -6.46 26.69 34.17
N LEU A 189 -6.27 25.37 34.04
CA LEU A 189 -7.37 24.42 33.81
C LEU A 189 -8.32 24.26 35.01
N PHE A 190 -7.89 24.68 36.20
CA PHE A 190 -8.72 24.69 37.41
C PHE A 190 -9.33 26.06 37.71
N ASP A 191 -8.99 27.08 36.91
CA ASP A 191 -9.50 28.43 37.11
C ASP A 191 -10.91 28.57 36.52
N PRO A 192 -11.74 29.48 37.05
CA PRO A 192 -13.05 29.76 36.46
C PRO A 192 -12.90 30.26 35.02
N VAL A 193 -13.56 29.58 34.08
CA VAL A 193 -13.49 29.90 32.65
C VAL A 193 -14.87 30.23 32.08
N VAL A 194 -14.91 31.28 31.24
CA VAL A 194 -16.06 31.62 30.40
C VAL A 194 -15.63 31.41 28.96
N ALA A 195 -16.08 30.30 28.37
CA ALA A 195 -15.76 29.94 27.00
C ALA A 195 -17.02 30.00 26.12
N PRO A 196 -16.88 30.36 24.83
CA PRO A 196 -17.99 30.29 23.89
C PRO A 196 -18.50 28.84 23.76
N PHE A 197 -19.76 28.71 23.36
CA PHE A 197 -20.33 27.40 23.08
C PHE A 197 -19.64 26.80 21.83
N PRO A 198 -19.14 25.55 21.88
CA PRO A 198 -18.46 24.95 20.73
C PRO A 198 -19.43 24.83 19.53
N PRO A 199 -19.08 25.36 18.35
CA PRO A 199 -20.03 25.47 17.23
C PRO A 199 -20.44 24.13 16.63
N ALA A 200 -19.60 23.10 16.77
CA ALA A 200 -19.84 21.75 16.26
C ALA A 200 -20.51 20.82 17.29
N LEU A 201 -20.89 21.32 18.47
CA LEU A 201 -21.50 20.49 19.49
C LEU A 201 -22.98 20.24 19.21
N GLY A 202 -23.37 18.97 19.16
CA GLY A 202 -24.76 18.52 18.93
C GLY A 202 -25.46 17.90 20.14
N HIS A 203 -24.79 17.78 21.28
CA HIS A 203 -25.30 17.12 22.48
C HIS A 203 -24.93 17.90 23.75
N GLU A 204 -25.61 17.62 24.86
CA GLU A 204 -25.31 18.26 26.13
C GLU A 204 -23.98 17.78 26.71
N ILE A 205 -23.14 18.73 27.13
CA ILE A 205 -21.87 18.46 27.81
C ILE A 205 -21.79 19.23 29.12
N ALA A 206 -20.85 18.85 29.98
CA ALA A 206 -20.63 19.52 31.25
C ALA A 206 -20.21 20.99 31.06
N GLU A 207 -20.41 21.79 32.11
CA GLU A 207 -20.00 23.20 32.15
C GLU A 207 -18.49 23.36 31.84
N PRO A 208 -18.08 24.49 31.21
CA PRO A 208 -16.68 24.78 30.88
C PRO A 208 -15.66 24.46 31.99
N ALA A 209 -15.89 24.94 33.21
CA ALA A 209 -14.99 24.72 34.34
C ALA A 209 -14.87 23.23 34.73
N ILE A 210 -15.95 22.46 34.62
CA ILE A 210 -15.94 21.02 34.93
C ILE A 210 -15.17 20.25 33.86
N ARG A 211 -15.31 20.64 32.58
CA ARG A 211 -14.60 20.02 31.45
C ARG A 211 -13.09 20.17 31.60
N ASP A 212 -12.63 21.40 31.82
CA ASP A 212 -11.20 21.67 31.98
C ASP A 212 -10.65 21.11 33.29
N ALA A 213 -11.41 21.12 34.38
CA ALA A 213 -10.99 20.45 35.62
C ALA A 213 -10.83 18.93 35.45
N ARG A 214 -11.71 18.28 34.68
CA ARG A 214 -11.60 16.84 34.35
C ARG A 214 -10.40 16.56 33.46
N LEU A 215 -10.14 17.40 32.46
CA LEU A 215 -8.94 17.30 31.65
C LEU A 215 -7.69 17.47 32.52
N GLY A 216 -7.64 18.50 33.37
CA GLY A 216 -6.51 18.76 34.26
C GLY A 216 -6.25 17.60 35.23
N ALA A 217 -7.30 16.98 35.78
CA ALA A 217 -7.14 15.76 36.57
C ALA A 217 -6.60 14.58 35.74
N SER A 218 -7.02 14.46 34.47
CA SER A 218 -6.51 13.46 33.54
C SER A 218 -5.04 13.68 33.19
N GLU A 219 -4.61 14.93 32.96
CA GLU A 219 -3.21 15.30 32.71
C GLU A 219 -2.32 14.94 33.90
N VAL A 220 -2.72 15.29 35.13
CA VAL A 220 -1.96 14.94 36.35
C VAL A 220 -1.84 13.43 36.50
N LEU A 221 -2.95 12.69 36.37
CA LEU A 221 -2.94 11.24 36.52
C LEU A 221 -2.08 10.58 35.43
N SER A 222 -2.27 10.98 34.17
CA SER A 222 -1.51 10.45 33.04
C SER A 222 -0.03 10.76 33.17
N GLY A 223 0.34 11.98 33.59
CA GLY A 223 1.72 12.38 33.83
C GLY A 223 2.41 11.55 34.91
N LEU A 224 1.75 11.31 36.05
CA LEU A 224 2.27 10.45 37.12
C LEU A 224 2.45 9.00 36.66
N LEU A 225 1.50 8.47 35.88
CA LEU A 225 1.58 7.12 35.32
C LEU A 225 2.71 7.02 34.28
N VAL A 226 2.88 8.02 33.42
CA VAL A 226 3.97 8.09 32.44
C VAL A 226 5.32 8.10 33.15
N VAL A 227 5.50 8.92 34.20
CA VAL A 227 6.73 8.92 35.03
C VAL A 227 7.02 7.53 35.58
N THR A 228 6.00 6.92 36.20
CA THR A 228 6.13 5.61 36.86
C THR A 228 6.52 4.53 35.84
N PHE A 229 5.76 4.40 34.76
CA PHE A 229 5.98 3.35 33.76
C PHE A 229 7.22 3.59 32.90
N ALA A 230 7.60 4.84 32.63
CA ALA A 230 8.85 5.15 31.93
C ALA A 230 10.08 4.73 32.76
N LEU A 231 10.11 5.03 34.07
CA LEU A 231 11.18 4.59 34.97
C LEU A 231 11.24 3.06 35.08
N LEU A 232 10.09 2.41 35.23
CA LEU A 232 9.99 0.96 35.26
C LEU A 232 10.46 0.32 33.95
N GLY A 233 10.11 0.91 32.81
CA GLY A 233 10.50 0.44 31.49
C GLY A 233 11.98 0.59 31.15
N MET A 234 12.77 1.29 31.99
CA MET A 234 14.24 1.32 31.86
C MET A 234 14.88 -0.02 32.25
N TYR A 235 14.21 -0.80 33.12
CA TYR A 235 14.69 -2.12 33.53
C TYR A 235 14.41 -3.14 32.42
N ARG A 236 15.44 -3.87 31.99
CA ARG A 236 15.35 -4.89 30.91
C ARG A 236 14.15 -5.83 31.05
N ARG A 237 13.93 -6.34 32.26
CA ARG A 237 12.86 -7.28 32.59
C ARG A 237 11.47 -6.71 32.31
N TRP A 238 11.29 -5.40 32.46
CA TRP A 238 9.99 -4.71 32.40
C TRP A 238 9.89 -3.83 31.14
N SER A 239 10.74 -4.06 30.14
CA SER A 239 10.72 -3.31 28.87
C SER A 239 9.35 -3.30 28.19
N SER A 240 8.54 -4.36 28.32
CA SER A 240 7.16 -4.40 27.80
C SER A 240 6.24 -3.33 28.37
N VAL A 241 6.55 -2.75 29.54
CA VAL A 241 5.81 -1.65 30.15
C VAL A 241 5.85 -0.38 29.29
N GLN A 242 6.84 -0.23 28.41
CA GLN A 242 6.89 0.90 27.46
C GLN A 242 5.65 0.94 26.54
N TRP A 243 5.00 -0.20 26.25
CA TRP A 243 3.73 -0.20 25.53
C TRP A 243 2.60 0.48 26.32
N ILE A 244 2.61 0.36 27.65
CA ILE A 244 1.67 1.08 28.52
C ILE A 244 1.97 2.58 28.46
N THR A 245 3.24 2.98 28.52
CA THR A 245 3.64 4.39 28.35
C THR A 245 3.20 4.95 27.00
N ALA A 246 3.36 4.18 25.90
CA ALA A 246 2.87 4.57 24.59
C ALA A 246 1.34 4.71 24.55
N LEU A 247 0.58 3.77 25.14
CA LEU A 247 -0.88 3.87 25.24
C LEU A 247 -1.32 5.09 26.06
N LEU A 248 -0.58 5.47 27.11
CA LEU A 248 -0.83 6.72 27.85
C LEU A 248 -0.57 7.94 26.98
N GLY A 249 0.47 7.94 26.14
CA GLY A 249 0.70 9.01 25.15
C GLY A 249 -0.47 9.14 24.17
N VAL A 250 -0.99 8.02 23.66
CA VAL A 250 -2.20 7.98 22.81
C VAL A 250 -3.42 8.55 23.55
N TRP A 251 -3.61 8.19 24.82
CA TRP A 251 -4.68 8.74 25.65
C TRP A 251 -4.53 10.26 25.85
N VAL A 252 -3.32 10.75 26.16
CA VAL A 252 -3.05 12.18 26.33
C VAL A 252 -3.43 12.97 25.07
N MET A 253 -3.12 12.47 23.87
CA MET A 253 -3.56 13.13 22.62
C MET A 253 -5.08 13.17 22.45
N PHE A 254 -5.77 12.14 22.95
CA PHE A 254 -7.21 11.95 22.75
C PHE A 254 -8.05 12.66 23.83
N ALA A 255 -7.53 12.80 25.05
CA ALA A 255 -8.26 13.32 26.20
C ALA A 255 -8.86 14.74 26.00
N PRO A 256 -8.15 15.71 25.39
CA PRO A 256 -8.73 17.02 25.09
C PRO A 256 -10.02 16.98 24.27
N LEU A 257 -10.13 16.00 23.36
CA LEU A 257 -11.31 15.81 22.51
C LEU A 257 -12.46 15.19 23.29
N VAL A 258 -12.17 14.19 24.14
CA VAL A 258 -13.16 13.52 25.00
C VAL A 258 -13.78 14.51 25.98
N PHE A 259 -12.95 15.37 26.59
CA PHE A 259 -13.41 16.34 27.58
C PHE A 259 -13.92 17.63 26.95
N TRP A 260 -13.86 17.79 25.62
CA TRP A 260 -14.24 19.03 24.93
C TRP A 260 -13.57 20.26 25.57
N THR A 261 -12.24 20.26 25.62
CA THR A 261 -11.48 21.31 26.32
C THR A 261 -11.75 22.70 25.76
N THR A 262 -11.80 23.68 26.67
CA THR A 262 -11.92 25.08 26.27
C THR A 262 -10.56 25.75 26.03
N SER A 263 -9.47 25.10 26.47
CA SER A 263 -8.11 25.62 26.34
C SER A 263 -7.45 25.14 25.05
N ALA A 264 -7.21 26.09 24.14
CA ALA A 264 -6.42 25.85 22.92
C ALA A 264 -4.97 25.45 23.25
N ALA A 265 -4.42 25.99 24.35
CA ALA A 265 -3.07 25.68 24.80
C ALA A 265 -2.96 24.24 25.32
N ALA A 266 -3.96 23.76 26.06
CA ALA A 266 -4.00 22.38 26.53
C ALA A 266 -4.14 21.42 25.34
N TYR A 267 -5.07 21.69 24.41
CA TYR A 267 -5.21 20.86 23.20
C TYR A 267 -3.91 20.76 22.40
N ALA A 268 -3.19 21.87 22.20
CA ALA A 268 -1.91 21.88 21.50
C ALA A 268 -0.80 21.13 22.26
N THR A 269 -0.70 21.36 23.57
CA THR A 269 0.33 20.77 24.45
C THR A 269 0.15 19.27 24.54
N ASP A 270 -1.07 18.80 24.77
CA ASP A 270 -1.40 17.38 24.91
C ASP A 270 -1.20 16.61 23.61
N THR A 271 -1.59 17.20 22.47
CA THR A 271 -1.33 16.59 21.15
C THR A 271 0.17 16.38 20.94
N LEU A 272 0.99 17.39 21.22
CA LEU A 272 2.45 17.30 21.04
C LEU A 272 3.09 16.36 22.07
N ALA A 273 2.73 16.51 23.35
CA ALA A 273 3.27 15.71 24.45
C ALA A 273 2.95 14.23 24.22
N GLY A 274 1.73 13.89 23.84
CA GLY A 274 1.36 12.50 23.59
C GLY A 274 2.07 11.88 22.38
N ILE A 275 2.28 12.62 21.28
CA ILE A 275 3.12 12.18 20.14
C ILE A 275 4.55 11.87 20.62
N LEU A 276 5.15 12.80 21.38
CA LEU A 276 6.50 12.63 21.90
C LEU A 276 6.61 11.46 22.89
N ILE A 277 5.59 11.28 23.74
CA ILE A 277 5.55 10.17 24.69
C ILE A 277 5.61 8.83 23.97
N VAL A 278 4.82 8.66 22.91
CA VAL A 278 4.85 7.44 22.07
C VAL A 278 6.22 7.28 21.41
N ALA A 279 6.76 8.35 20.84
CA ALA A 279 8.06 8.29 20.14
C ALA A 279 9.20 7.85 21.07
N PHE A 280 9.30 8.45 22.26
CA PHE A 280 10.33 8.09 23.23
C PHE A 280 10.09 6.74 23.91
N ALA A 281 8.85 6.23 23.92
CA ALA A 281 8.52 4.93 24.51
C ALA A 281 8.83 3.75 23.57
N VAL A 282 8.49 3.85 22.28
CA VAL A 282 8.53 2.67 21.37
C VAL A 282 9.20 2.89 20.00
N MET A 283 9.50 4.13 19.60
CA MET A 283 10.19 4.41 18.32
C MET A 283 11.71 4.40 18.46
N ILE A 284 12.23 5.06 19.49
CA ILE A 284 13.67 5.23 19.72
C ILE A 284 14.28 4.00 20.41
N PRO A 285 13.76 3.53 21.57
CA PRO A 285 14.29 2.34 22.21
C PRO A 285 13.97 1.07 21.41
N PRO A 286 14.71 -0.04 21.62
CA PRO A 286 14.39 -1.31 20.97
C PRO A 286 12.97 -1.73 21.32
N THR A 287 12.17 -2.01 20.29
CA THR A 287 10.75 -2.30 20.48
C THR A 287 10.54 -3.57 21.33
N PRO A 288 9.79 -3.49 22.43
CA PRO A 288 9.58 -4.64 23.30
C PRO A 288 8.74 -5.72 22.63
N GLY A 289 9.10 -6.99 22.88
CA GLY A 289 8.30 -8.16 22.46
C GLY A 289 8.72 -8.80 21.14
N ILE A 290 9.71 -8.25 20.43
CA ILE A 290 10.30 -8.85 19.24
C ILE A 290 11.24 -10.00 19.65
N ARG A 291 11.13 -11.16 18.99
CA ARG A 291 11.99 -12.32 19.25
C ARG A 291 13.40 -12.14 18.67
N ALA A 292 14.41 -12.66 19.37
CA ALA A 292 15.78 -12.71 18.87
C ALA A 292 15.87 -13.37 17.48
N ARG A 293 15.14 -14.48 17.30
CA ARG A 293 14.98 -15.17 16.01
C ARG A 293 14.45 -14.29 14.86
N ALA A 294 13.59 -13.32 15.16
CA ALA A 294 13.11 -12.37 14.15
C ALA A 294 14.16 -11.30 13.82
N LEU A 295 15.10 -11.04 14.72
CA LEU A 295 16.20 -10.12 14.51
C LEU A 295 17.49 -10.84 14.08
N ALA A 296 17.49 -12.16 13.91
CA ALA A 296 18.71 -12.90 13.64
C ALA A 296 19.30 -12.62 12.25
N ALA A 297 18.44 -12.40 11.24
CA ALA A 297 18.84 -12.04 9.89
C ALA A 297 18.61 -10.54 9.62
N ASP A 298 19.46 -9.95 8.78
CA ASP A 298 19.32 -8.56 8.33
C ASP A 298 18.50 -8.40 7.05
N ASP A 299 18.06 -9.50 6.42
CA ASP A 299 17.24 -9.47 5.20
C ASP A 299 15.97 -8.61 5.38
N ASP A 300 15.81 -7.63 4.49
CA ASP A 300 14.72 -6.63 4.51
C ASP A 300 13.72 -6.77 3.36
N ARG A 301 13.99 -7.64 2.38
CA ARG A 301 13.10 -7.91 1.25
C ARG A 301 12.25 -9.17 1.47
N PRO A 302 10.96 -9.13 1.14
CA PRO A 302 10.14 -10.34 1.14
C PRO A 302 10.54 -11.30 0.02
N LEU A 303 10.26 -12.60 0.22
CA LEU A 303 10.57 -13.63 -0.76
C LEU A 303 9.91 -13.33 -2.12
N GLY A 304 10.72 -13.23 -3.17
CA GLY A 304 10.30 -12.91 -4.54
C GLY A 304 10.05 -11.42 -4.84
N TRP A 305 10.29 -10.53 -3.88
CA TRP A 305 10.18 -9.08 -4.09
C TRP A 305 11.51 -8.48 -4.53
N SER A 306 11.46 -7.46 -5.38
CA SER A 306 12.64 -6.74 -5.88
C SER A 306 13.13 -5.64 -4.91
N TYR A 307 12.22 -5.04 -4.13
CA TYR A 307 12.51 -4.00 -3.14
C TYR A 307 11.91 -4.31 -1.76
N SER A 308 12.28 -3.51 -0.76
CA SER A 308 11.69 -3.59 0.58
C SER A 308 10.52 -2.61 0.70
N PRO A 309 9.27 -3.07 0.88
CA PRO A 309 8.11 -2.19 1.02
C PRO A 309 8.11 -1.42 2.34
N SER A 310 8.86 -1.89 3.34
CA SER A 310 9.05 -1.20 4.63
C SER A 310 10.25 -0.24 4.64
N ALA A 311 10.93 -0.03 3.51
CA ALA A 311 12.01 0.94 3.42
C ALA A 311 11.55 2.33 3.88
N PHE A 312 12.41 3.10 4.52
CA PHE A 312 12.00 4.40 5.05
C PHE A 312 11.69 5.39 3.92
N THR A 313 12.40 5.27 2.79
CA THR A 313 12.11 5.96 1.53
C THR A 313 10.68 5.77 1.03
N GLN A 314 10.11 4.56 1.19
CA GLN A 314 8.72 4.25 0.80
C GLN A 314 7.69 4.79 1.79
N ARG A 315 8.07 4.92 3.08
CA ARG A 315 7.18 5.39 4.15
C ARG A 315 7.21 6.90 4.37
N LEU A 316 8.29 7.56 3.96
CA LEU A 316 8.46 9.01 4.11
C LEU A 316 7.35 9.83 3.44
N PRO A 317 6.85 9.50 2.22
CA PRO A 317 5.69 10.16 1.63
C PRO A 317 4.46 10.09 2.53
N ILE A 318 4.23 8.92 3.13
CA ILE A 318 3.08 8.70 4.02
C ILE A 318 3.17 9.61 5.23
N VAL A 319 4.31 9.62 5.91
CA VAL A 319 4.53 10.45 7.09
C VAL A 319 4.42 11.95 6.74
N ALA A 320 5.01 12.38 5.63
CA ALA A 320 4.96 13.78 5.20
C ALA A 320 3.53 14.25 4.87
N LEU A 321 2.76 13.43 4.14
CA LEU A 321 1.36 13.71 3.81
C LEU A 321 0.47 13.66 5.06
N ALA A 322 0.72 12.75 6.00
CA ALA A 322 0.00 12.71 7.27
C ALA A 322 0.21 13.97 8.12
N PHE A 323 1.38 14.64 8.05
CA PHE A 323 1.56 15.97 8.66
C PHE A 323 0.65 17.02 8.05
N VAL A 324 0.46 17.02 6.72
CA VAL A 324 -0.49 17.93 6.06
C VAL A 324 -1.89 17.68 6.58
N GLY A 325 -2.31 16.41 6.64
CA GLY A 325 -3.59 16.01 7.23
C GLY A 325 -3.75 16.49 8.67
N LEU A 326 -2.75 16.24 9.52
CA LEU A 326 -2.73 16.68 10.92
C LEU A 326 -2.93 18.19 11.05
N PHE A 327 -2.21 19.00 10.28
CA PHE A 327 -2.31 20.46 10.38
C PHE A 327 -3.68 20.98 9.92
N VAL A 328 -4.21 20.44 8.82
CA VAL A 328 -5.55 20.81 8.32
C VAL A 328 -6.63 20.39 9.32
N SER A 329 -6.61 19.15 9.77
CA SER A 329 -7.60 18.63 10.73
C SER A 329 -7.51 19.34 12.08
N ARG A 330 -6.31 19.66 12.57
CA ARG A 330 -6.14 20.43 13.81
C ARG A 330 -6.68 21.86 13.68
N TYR A 331 -6.53 22.49 12.52
CA TYR A 331 -7.09 23.81 12.25
C TYR A 331 -8.63 23.78 12.23
N LEU A 332 -9.21 22.78 11.58
CA LEU A 332 -10.66 22.54 11.60
C LEU A 332 -11.17 22.23 13.03
N ALA A 333 -10.45 21.38 13.78
CA ALA A 333 -10.78 21.03 15.16
C ALA A 333 -10.77 22.24 16.10
N ALA A 334 -9.82 23.17 15.92
CA ALA A 334 -9.76 24.40 16.68
C ALA A 334 -11.06 25.22 16.53
N TYR A 335 -11.63 25.27 15.32
CA TYR A 335 -12.93 25.93 15.12
C TYR A 335 -14.06 25.14 15.78
N GLN A 336 -14.10 23.83 15.61
CA GLN A 336 -15.14 22.97 16.19
C GLN A 336 -15.20 23.01 17.73
N LEU A 337 -14.04 23.13 18.38
CA LEU A 337 -13.91 23.28 19.83
C LEU A 337 -14.19 24.73 20.31
N GLY A 338 -14.31 25.69 19.39
CA GLY A 338 -14.54 27.11 19.71
C GLY A 338 -13.27 27.87 20.11
N HIS A 339 -12.09 27.38 19.73
CA HIS A 339 -10.81 28.06 20.00
C HIS A 339 -10.51 29.20 19.01
N ILE A 340 -11.17 29.21 17.85
CA ILE A 340 -11.07 30.25 16.83
C ILE A 340 -12.46 30.60 16.28
N ASP A 341 -12.63 31.85 15.82
CA ASP A 341 -13.95 32.40 15.44
C ASP A 341 -14.39 32.08 14.00
N GLY A 342 -13.50 31.55 13.16
CA GLY A 342 -13.82 31.31 11.76
C GLY A 342 -12.78 30.47 11.03
N LEU A 343 -13.20 29.92 9.88
CA LEU A 343 -12.36 29.12 9.01
C LEU A 343 -12.07 29.83 7.70
N TRP A 344 -10.92 29.51 7.12
CA TRP A 344 -10.57 29.94 5.77
C TRP A 344 -11.17 28.98 4.74
N ASP A 345 -12.07 29.49 3.88
CA ASP A 345 -12.56 28.80 2.69
C ASP A 345 -12.63 29.79 1.51
N PRO A 346 -11.74 29.67 0.52
CA PRO A 346 -11.68 30.60 -0.61
C PRO A 346 -12.64 30.26 -1.75
N PHE A 347 -13.19 29.04 -1.81
CA PHE A 347 -13.91 28.53 -2.98
C PHE A 347 -15.41 28.34 -2.74
N PHE A 348 -15.83 27.98 -1.53
CA PHE A 348 -17.20 27.57 -1.27
C PHE A 348 -17.93 28.50 -0.29
N GLY A 349 -19.14 28.93 -0.70
CA GLY A 349 -20.06 29.69 0.15
C GLY A 349 -20.80 28.82 1.17
N PRO A 350 -21.52 29.44 2.12
CA PRO A 350 -22.18 28.71 3.23
C PRO A 350 -23.43 27.92 2.81
N GLY A 351 -23.85 27.99 1.54
CA GLY A 351 -25.11 27.41 1.10
C GLY A 351 -26.30 28.06 1.81
N GLU A 352 -27.17 27.24 2.41
CA GLU A 352 -28.31 27.69 3.22
C GLU A 352 -27.98 27.91 4.71
N ALA A 353 -26.76 27.54 5.14
CA ALA A 353 -26.38 27.60 6.54
C ALA A 353 -26.12 29.04 7.02
N SER A 354 -26.46 29.33 8.27
CA SER A 354 -26.26 30.63 8.91
C SER A 354 -24.82 30.83 9.40
N VAL A 355 -23.84 30.63 8.52
CA VAL A 355 -22.39 30.72 8.79
C VAL A 355 -21.68 31.47 7.67
N ARG A 356 -20.35 31.67 7.76
CA ARG A 356 -19.64 32.58 6.84
C ARG A 356 -19.25 31.92 5.53
N ASN A 357 -18.96 30.63 5.52
CA ASN A 357 -18.47 29.91 4.36
C ASN A 357 -18.80 28.40 4.39
N GLY A 358 -18.45 27.70 3.30
CA GLY A 358 -18.77 26.28 3.11
C GLY A 358 -18.06 25.36 4.10
N SER A 359 -16.79 25.58 4.41
CA SER A 359 -16.07 24.82 5.44
C SER A 359 -16.75 24.90 6.80
N GLU A 360 -17.14 26.10 7.25
CA GLU A 360 -17.90 26.28 8.49
C GLU A 360 -19.25 25.54 8.47
N ALA A 361 -19.95 25.56 7.32
CA ALA A 361 -21.25 24.90 7.16
C ALA A 361 -21.13 23.37 7.27
N VAL A 362 -20.08 22.80 6.70
CA VAL A 362 -19.82 21.35 6.74
C VAL A 362 -19.42 20.89 8.13
N VAL A 363 -18.45 21.55 8.78
CA VAL A 363 -17.94 21.12 10.10
C VAL A 363 -18.88 21.46 11.27
N THR A 364 -19.98 22.15 11.00
CA THR A 364 -21.05 22.41 11.97
C THR A 364 -22.40 21.83 11.52
N SER A 365 -22.37 20.98 10.50
CA SER A 365 -23.53 20.27 9.97
C SER A 365 -24.11 19.29 10.99
N TRP A 366 -25.33 18.82 10.72
CA TRP A 366 -25.98 17.79 11.55
C TRP A 366 -25.19 16.47 11.59
N VAL A 367 -24.45 16.15 10.52
CA VAL A 367 -23.58 14.97 10.47
C VAL A 367 -22.42 15.14 11.46
N SER A 368 -21.75 16.29 11.40
CA SER A 368 -20.61 16.59 12.28
C SER A 368 -21.03 16.67 13.75
N LYS A 369 -22.16 17.35 14.03
CA LYS A 369 -22.78 17.43 15.36
C LYS A 369 -23.24 16.10 15.92
N GLY A 370 -23.45 15.09 15.05
CA GLY A 370 -23.82 13.74 15.45
C GLY A 370 -22.70 12.95 16.13
N PHE A 371 -21.45 13.40 16.03
CA PHE A 371 -20.32 12.72 16.68
C PHE A 371 -20.20 13.09 18.17
N PRO A 372 -19.74 12.15 19.03
CA PRO A 372 -19.54 12.40 20.45
C PRO A 372 -18.34 13.32 20.74
N ILE A 373 -17.44 13.49 19.78
CA ILE A 373 -16.27 14.37 19.81
C ILE A 373 -16.21 15.14 18.49
N ALA A 374 -15.44 16.23 18.44
CA ALA A 374 -15.16 16.96 17.20
C ALA A 374 -14.59 16.00 16.13
N ASP A 375 -15.27 15.85 14.99
CA ASP A 375 -14.90 14.92 13.92
C ASP A 375 -13.56 15.29 13.26
N ALA A 376 -13.26 16.58 13.10
CA ALA A 376 -11.96 17.05 12.65
C ALA A 376 -10.89 16.81 13.71
N GLY A 377 -11.25 16.86 15.00
CA GLY A 377 -10.38 16.45 16.10
C GLY A 377 -10.01 14.97 16.02
N LEU A 378 -11.00 14.10 15.74
CA LEU A 378 -10.77 12.68 15.49
C LEU A 378 -9.88 12.46 14.26
N GLY A 379 -10.06 13.26 13.20
CA GLY A 379 -9.17 13.28 12.04
C GLY A 379 -7.73 13.65 12.41
N ALA A 380 -7.52 14.70 13.19
CA ALA A 380 -6.20 15.11 13.66
C ALA A 380 -5.53 14.00 14.50
N PHE A 381 -6.29 13.35 15.37
CA PHE A 381 -5.83 12.21 16.14
C PHE A 381 -5.42 11.03 15.24
N ALA A 382 -6.24 10.70 14.23
CA ALA A 382 -5.93 9.64 13.27
C ALA A 382 -4.64 9.91 12.48
N TYR A 383 -4.46 11.13 11.95
CA TYR A 383 -3.22 11.48 11.24
C TYR A 383 -1.99 11.47 12.14
N ALA A 384 -2.13 11.84 13.41
CA ALA A 384 -1.03 11.71 14.35
C ALA A 384 -0.67 10.23 14.62
N LEU A 385 -1.67 9.34 14.67
CA LEU A 385 -1.41 7.89 14.71
C LEU A 385 -0.77 7.40 13.40
N ASP A 386 -1.16 7.91 12.23
CA ASP A 386 -0.52 7.57 10.95
C ASP A 386 0.96 7.98 10.93
N ILE A 387 1.30 9.16 11.44
CA ILE A 387 2.69 9.63 11.58
C ILE A 387 3.48 8.67 12.48
N LEU A 388 2.94 8.35 13.66
CA LEU A 388 3.59 7.46 14.62
C LEU A 388 3.75 6.05 14.03
N ALA A 389 2.68 5.46 13.53
CA ALA A 389 2.69 4.12 12.94
C ALA A 389 3.56 4.05 11.69
N GLY A 390 3.59 5.08 10.85
CA GLY A 390 4.46 5.17 9.67
C GLY A 390 5.95 5.24 10.03
N ALA A 391 6.29 5.93 11.12
CA ALA A 391 7.67 6.11 11.57
C ALA A 391 8.20 4.97 12.46
N ILE A 392 7.33 4.20 13.14
CA ILE A 392 7.72 3.06 13.98
C ILE A 392 8.34 1.94 13.13
N GLY A 393 9.46 1.40 13.60
CA GLY A 393 10.07 0.18 13.07
C GLY A 393 11.06 0.37 11.92
N ASP A 394 11.86 -0.66 11.71
CA ASP A 394 12.89 -0.72 10.67
C ASP A 394 12.34 -1.24 9.34
N ARG A 395 13.24 -1.46 8.37
CA ARG A 395 12.93 -2.00 7.03
C ARG A 395 12.48 -3.46 7.06
N ARG A 396 12.54 -4.11 8.22
CA ARG A 396 12.14 -5.50 8.44
C ARG A 396 10.80 -5.57 9.18
N ARG A 397 10.14 -4.43 9.46
CA ARG A 397 8.91 -4.37 10.25
C ARG A 397 7.77 -5.21 9.69
N TRP A 398 7.69 -5.39 8.37
CA TRP A 398 6.73 -6.30 7.73
C TRP A 398 6.79 -7.74 8.27
N ARG A 399 7.96 -8.19 8.77
CA ARG A 399 8.16 -9.50 9.42
C ARG A 399 8.45 -9.43 10.91
N THR A 400 9.05 -8.36 11.43
CA THR A 400 9.36 -8.23 12.88
C THR A 400 8.18 -7.73 13.70
N MET A 401 7.29 -6.93 13.10
CA MET A 401 6.05 -6.42 13.71
C MET A 401 4.84 -6.49 12.75
N PRO A 402 4.43 -7.69 12.27
CA PRO A 402 3.32 -7.84 11.34
C PRO A 402 2.01 -7.17 11.79
N TRP A 403 1.69 -7.27 13.08
CA TRP A 403 0.50 -6.67 13.67
C TRP A 403 0.45 -5.14 13.49
N MET A 404 1.60 -4.47 13.59
CA MET A 404 1.70 -3.02 13.51
C MET A 404 1.50 -2.54 12.07
N VAL A 405 2.07 -3.25 11.11
CA VAL A 405 1.86 -2.99 9.67
C VAL A 405 0.39 -3.17 9.30
N LEU A 406 -0.26 -4.22 9.81
CA LEU A 406 -1.68 -4.46 9.54
C LEU A 406 -2.58 -3.45 10.24
N LEU A 407 -2.23 -3.00 11.45
CA LEU A 407 -2.92 -1.88 12.11
C LEU A 407 -2.75 -0.59 11.31
N PHE A 408 -1.55 -0.30 10.81
CA PHE A 408 -1.28 0.87 9.97
C PHE A 408 -2.08 0.85 8.67
N GLY A 409 -2.13 -0.29 7.97
CA GLY A 409 -2.99 -0.47 6.81
C GLY A 409 -4.48 -0.33 7.14
N LEU A 410 -4.91 -0.82 8.31
CA LEU A 410 -6.29 -0.67 8.81
C LEU A 410 -6.64 0.78 9.15
N LEU A 411 -5.68 1.59 9.59
CA LEU A 411 -5.88 3.02 9.80
C LEU A 411 -6.03 3.72 8.44
N ILE A 412 -5.09 3.53 7.52
CA ILE A 412 -5.09 4.28 6.25
C ILE A 412 -6.26 3.91 5.34
N VAL A 413 -6.49 2.62 5.09
CA VAL A 413 -7.41 2.18 4.02
C VAL A 413 -8.88 2.43 4.38
N PRO A 414 -9.42 1.87 5.48
CA PRO A 414 -10.76 2.19 5.97
C PRO A 414 -10.99 3.68 6.27
N LEU A 415 -10.08 4.37 6.97
CA LEU A 415 -10.31 5.79 7.29
C LEU A 415 -10.27 6.66 6.03
N GLY A 416 -9.47 6.29 5.03
CA GLY A 416 -9.52 6.90 3.70
C GLY A 416 -10.88 6.76 3.02
N ALA A 417 -11.47 5.55 3.05
CA ALA A 417 -12.82 5.34 2.52
C ALA A 417 -13.88 6.17 3.27
N VAL A 418 -13.78 6.28 4.60
CA VAL A 418 -14.67 7.11 5.41
C VAL A 418 -14.50 8.60 5.07
N SER A 419 -13.26 9.07 4.92
CA SER A 419 -12.96 10.47 4.54
C SER A 419 -13.58 10.82 3.17
N VAL A 420 -13.43 9.94 2.17
CA VAL A 420 -14.08 10.14 0.86
C VAL A 420 -15.60 10.09 0.97
N SER A 421 -16.15 9.21 1.82
CA SER A 421 -17.59 9.15 2.07
C SER A 421 -18.13 10.47 2.63
N PHE A 422 -17.37 11.16 3.48
CA PHE A 422 -17.73 12.50 3.96
C PHE A 422 -17.75 13.54 2.85
N ILE A 423 -16.86 13.46 1.85
CA ILE A 423 -16.89 14.35 0.68
C ILE A 423 -18.10 14.04 -0.22
N ILE A 424 -18.41 12.75 -0.41
CA ILE A 424 -19.54 12.30 -1.23
C ILE A 424 -20.87 12.87 -0.70
N ILE A 425 -21.06 12.91 0.63
CA ILE A 425 -22.33 13.36 1.21
C ILE A 425 -22.49 14.87 1.29
N GLN A 426 -21.44 15.71 1.13
CA GLN A 426 -21.57 17.14 1.43
C GLN A 426 -22.59 17.85 0.51
N PRO A 427 -22.51 17.77 -0.83
CA PRO A 427 -23.52 18.40 -1.67
C PRO A 427 -24.95 17.84 -1.52
N PRO A 428 -25.18 16.51 -1.53
CA PRO A 428 -26.54 15.97 -1.51
C PRO A 428 -27.21 16.02 -0.13
N LEU A 429 -26.46 15.94 0.98
CA LEU A 429 -27.03 15.87 2.34
C LEU A 429 -26.81 17.15 3.17
N ILE A 430 -25.72 17.89 2.94
CA ILE A 430 -25.37 19.09 3.70
C ILE A 430 -25.72 20.37 2.91
N GLY A 431 -25.63 20.33 1.57
CA GLY A 431 -25.86 21.49 0.71
C GLY A 431 -24.71 22.49 0.68
N ALA A 432 -23.53 22.10 1.17
CA ALA A 432 -22.30 22.90 1.17
C ALA A 432 -21.09 22.02 0.83
N LEU A 433 -19.98 22.66 0.46
CA LEU A 433 -18.69 22.01 0.22
C LEU A 433 -17.61 22.65 1.09
N CYS A 434 -16.63 21.86 1.49
CA CYS A 434 -15.55 22.28 2.37
C CYS A 434 -14.20 22.14 1.66
N THR A 435 -13.54 23.27 1.37
CA THR A 435 -12.23 23.28 0.67
C THR A 435 -11.19 22.46 1.45
N LEU A 436 -11.08 22.69 2.75
CA LEU A 436 -10.09 22.03 3.61
C LEU A 436 -10.35 20.52 3.73
N CYS A 437 -11.62 20.12 3.74
CA CYS A 437 -12.02 18.72 3.79
C CYS A 437 -11.66 17.99 2.49
N ILE A 438 -11.80 18.65 1.33
CA ILE A 438 -11.37 18.09 0.04
C ILE A 438 -9.85 17.90 0.01
N ILE A 439 -9.07 18.90 0.49
CA ILE A 439 -7.61 18.77 0.61
C ILE A 439 -7.24 17.59 1.51
N GLN A 440 -7.90 17.47 2.66
CA GLN A 440 -7.70 16.37 3.60
C GLN A 440 -8.04 15.00 2.98
N ALA A 441 -9.18 14.89 2.29
CA ALA A 441 -9.56 13.66 1.60
C ALA A 441 -8.57 13.30 0.49
N ALA A 442 -8.10 14.28 -0.29
CA ALA A 442 -7.08 14.07 -1.31
C ALA A 442 -5.78 13.53 -0.70
N VAL A 443 -5.33 14.09 0.42
CA VAL A 443 -4.16 13.59 1.17
C VAL A 443 -4.37 12.13 1.54
N THR A 444 -5.48 11.75 2.20
CA THR A 444 -5.69 10.36 2.62
C THR A 444 -5.79 9.39 1.46
N VAL A 445 -6.45 9.77 0.37
CA VAL A 445 -6.57 8.90 -0.80
C VAL A 445 -5.20 8.64 -1.44
N VAL A 446 -4.32 9.63 -1.48
CA VAL A 446 -2.93 9.48 -1.95
C VAL A 446 -2.10 8.59 -1.01
N LEU A 447 -2.42 8.51 0.28
CA LEU A 447 -1.74 7.60 1.21
C LEU A 447 -1.99 6.12 0.92
N ILE A 448 -3.18 5.78 0.41
CA ILE A 448 -3.64 4.40 0.26
C ILE A 448 -2.67 3.57 -0.61
N PRO A 449 -2.27 4.00 -1.82
CA PRO A 449 -1.34 3.25 -2.67
C PRO A 449 -0.03 2.87 -1.98
N TYR A 450 0.59 3.80 -1.25
CA TYR A 450 1.86 3.56 -0.56
C TYR A 450 1.75 2.57 0.60
N ALA A 451 0.57 2.44 1.23
CA ALA A 451 0.36 1.53 2.35
C ALA A 451 0.05 0.08 1.92
N ILE A 452 -0.49 -0.13 0.71
CA ILE A 452 -0.97 -1.44 0.25
C ILE A 452 0.17 -2.46 0.08
N ASP A 453 1.30 -2.03 -0.45
CA ASP A 453 2.45 -2.91 -0.71
C ASP A 453 2.95 -3.58 0.58
N GLU A 454 3.06 -2.78 1.64
CA GLU A 454 3.53 -3.27 2.93
C GLU A 454 2.54 -4.25 3.56
N VAL A 455 1.24 -3.94 3.50
CA VAL A 455 0.17 -4.83 3.95
C VAL A 455 0.20 -6.15 3.19
N LEU A 456 0.34 -6.11 1.85
CA LEU A 456 0.43 -7.31 1.04
C LEU A 456 1.66 -8.14 1.40
N ALA A 457 2.82 -7.52 1.53
CA ALA A 457 4.06 -8.19 1.90
C ALA A 457 3.94 -8.90 3.25
N THR A 458 3.34 -8.25 4.24
CA THR A 458 3.09 -8.85 5.56
C THR A 458 2.10 -10.02 5.48
N VAL A 459 0.99 -9.90 4.73
CA VAL A 459 0.03 -11.01 4.56
C VAL A 459 0.68 -12.20 3.86
N GLN A 460 1.42 -11.95 2.78
CA GLN A 460 2.19 -12.97 2.06
C GLN A 460 3.19 -13.66 2.99
N TYR A 461 3.93 -12.89 3.79
CA TYR A 461 4.88 -13.40 4.75
C TYR A 461 4.23 -14.32 5.78
N LEU A 462 3.19 -13.85 6.47
CA LEU A 462 2.50 -14.63 7.51
C LEU A 462 1.95 -15.95 6.95
N TRP A 463 1.40 -15.92 5.74
CA TRP A 463 0.90 -17.11 5.07
C TRP A 463 2.03 -18.10 4.71
N ARG A 464 3.16 -17.60 4.19
CA ARG A 464 4.33 -18.41 3.84
C ARG A 464 5.03 -18.97 5.09
N ALA A 465 5.20 -18.16 6.13
CA ALA A 465 5.77 -18.58 7.42
C ALA A 465 4.93 -19.70 8.05
N LYS A 466 3.59 -19.57 8.03
CA LYS A 466 2.68 -20.64 8.48
C LYS A 466 2.88 -21.94 7.68
N ARG A 467 3.04 -21.85 6.36
CA ARG A 467 3.31 -23.03 5.51
C ARG A 467 4.70 -23.63 5.75
N ALA A 468 5.69 -22.81 6.09
CA ALA A 468 7.03 -23.24 6.47
C ALA A 468 7.09 -23.86 7.89
N GLY A 469 6.00 -23.83 8.65
CA GLY A 469 5.87 -24.49 9.96
C GLY A 469 5.97 -23.56 11.17
N GLU A 470 6.03 -22.24 10.97
CA GLU A 470 6.00 -21.27 12.06
C GLU A 470 4.57 -21.05 12.60
N PRO A 471 4.38 -20.90 13.92
CA PRO A 471 3.07 -20.64 14.52
C PRO A 471 2.57 -19.22 14.21
N LEU A 472 1.55 -19.13 13.35
CA LEU A 472 0.95 -17.88 12.84
C LEU A 472 0.76 -16.80 13.92
N TRP A 473 0.08 -17.13 15.02
CA TRP A 473 -0.29 -16.13 16.04
C TRP A 473 0.94 -15.56 16.76
N ARG A 474 1.93 -16.40 17.01
CA ARG A 474 3.19 -15.97 17.64
C ARG A 474 4.03 -15.14 16.67
N THR A 475 4.10 -15.53 15.40
CA THR A 475 4.78 -14.75 14.35
C THR A 475 4.12 -13.39 14.14
N PHE A 476 2.79 -13.32 14.23
CA PHE A 476 2.04 -12.08 14.06
C PHE A 476 2.36 -11.03 15.14
N TRP A 477 2.49 -11.41 16.42
CA TRP A 477 2.78 -10.45 17.51
C TRP A 477 4.27 -10.24 17.79
N MET A 478 5.09 -11.29 17.68
CA MET A 478 6.49 -11.25 18.11
C MET A 478 7.49 -11.25 16.94
N GLY A 479 6.98 -11.21 15.72
CA GLY A 479 7.75 -11.32 14.49
C GLY A 479 8.26 -12.73 14.20
N GLY A 480 8.85 -12.91 13.02
CA GLY A 480 9.45 -14.17 12.62
C GLY A 480 10.76 -14.04 11.83
N PRO A 481 11.40 -15.18 11.58
CA PRO A 481 12.66 -15.27 10.84
C PRO A 481 12.50 -14.89 9.36
N ALA A 482 13.62 -14.57 8.71
CA ALA A 482 13.69 -14.44 7.25
C ALA A 482 13.39 -15.78 6.56
N LEU A 483 12.74 -15.70 5.39
CA LEU A 483 12.43 -16.88 4.55
C LEU A 483 13.27 -16.91 3.26
N SER A 484 13.73 -15.73 2.82
CA SER A 484 14.67 -15.56 1.70
C SER A 484 16.11 -15.72 2.18
N GLU A 485 17.04 -15.87 1.23
CA GLU A 485 18.47 -15.97 1.49
C GLU A 485 19.18 -14.83 0.76
N ASN A 486 20.24 -14.28 1.37
CA ASN A 486 21.14 -13.29 0.75
C ASN A 486 20.44 -12.03 0.22
N GLN A 487 19.39 -11.56 0.88
CA GLN A 487 18.69 -10.32 0.52
C GLN A 487 19.13 -9.20 1.46
N THR A 488 20.44 -8.96 1.50
CA THR A 488 21.03 -7.93 2.37
C THR A 488 20.48 -6.55 2.03
N PRO A 489 20.23 -5.71 3.05
CA PRO A 489 19.73 -4.35 2.84
C PRO A 489 20.65 -3.55 1.92
N GLY A 490 20.11 -3.05 0.80
CA GLY A 490 20.78 -2.02 0.02
C GLY A 490 20.73 -0.66 0.73
N PRO A 491 21.47 0.36 0.27
CA PRO A 491 21.39 1.72 0.82
C PRO A 491 19.94 2.25 0.86
N ASP A 492 19.55 3.02 1.88
CA ASP A 492 18.25 3.71 2.02
C ASP A 492 18.39 5.21 1.75
N LEU A 493 18.54 5.97 2.83
CA LEU A 493 18.67 7.42 2.87
C LEU A 493 20.10 7.87 2.57
N ASP A 494 21.07 6.95 2.60
CA ASP A 494 22.46 7.14 2.22
C ASP A 494 22.65 7.17 0.70
N ARG A 495 21.78 7.92 0.01
CA ARG A 495 21.76 8.10 -1.45
C ARG A 495 21.61 9.58 -1.81
N PRO A 496 21.93 9.99 -3.06
CA PRO A 496 21.75 11.36 -3.50
C PRO A 496 20.29 11.81 -3.38
N ALA A 497 20.07 13.05 -2.93
CA ALA A 497 18.73 13.61 -2.70
C ALA A 497 17.80 13.54 -3.93
N ALA A 498 18.34 13.63 -5.15
CA ALA A 498 17.55 13.51 -6.38
C ALA A 498 16.95 12.10 -6.57
N GLN A 499 17.68 11.05 -6.18
CA GLN A 499 17.17 9.68 -6.24
C GLN A 499 16.13 9.45 -5.14
N LEU A 500 16.37 9.98 -3.94
CA LEU A 500 15.40 9.94 -2.84
C LEU A 500 14.09 10.64 -3.21
N LEU A 501 14.15 11.82 -3.85
CA LEU A 501 12.96 12.53 -4.29
C LEU A 501 12.20 11.79 -5.39
N LYS A 502 12.91 11.10 -6.28
CA LYS A 502 12.29 10.24 -7.30
C LYS A 502 11.56 9.07 -6.64
N GLU A 503 12.23 8.30 -5.77
CA GLU A 503 11.64 7.18 -5.04
C GLU A 503 10.52 7.62 -4.08
N PHE A 504 10.59 8.83 -3.52
CA PHE A 504 9.52 9.43 -2.73
C PHE A 504 8.22 9.56 -3.54
N ILE A 505 8.31 9.89 -4.83
CA ILE A 505 7.13 10.05 -5.70
C ILE A 505 6.74 8.70 -6.30
N THR A 506 7.68 7.96 -6.87
CA THR A 506 7.39 6.77 -7.70
C THR A 506 7.62 5.44 -6.98
N GLY A 507 7.95 5.44 -5.69
CA GLY A 507 8.14 4.22 -4.92
C GLY A 507 6.82 3.50 -4.69
N GLY A 508 6.67 2.28 -5.21
CA GLY A 508 5.46 1.46 -5.09
C GLY A 508 4.21 1.98 -5.83
N VAL A 509 4.28 3.20 -6.38
CA VAL A 509 3.17 3.90 -7.03
C VAL A 509 3.58 4.35 -8.43
N ASN A 510 2.74 4.02 -9.41
CA ASN A 510 2.92 4.41 -10.79
C ASN A 510 1.84 5.40 -11.20
N PHE A 511 2.19 6.40 -12.01
CA PHE A 511 1.26 7.41 -12.51
C PHE A 511 0.99 7.24 -14.01
N PRO A 512 0.29 6.18 -14.45
CA PRO A 512 -0.06 6.04 -15.86
C PRO A 512 -1.01 7.19 -16.25
N TRP A 513 -0.79 7.76 -17.43
CA TRP A 513 -1.56 8.90 -17.91
C TRP A 513 -3.06 8.62 -17.96
N THR A 514 -3.48 7.36 -18.17
CA THR A 514 -4.88 6.94 -18.16
C THR A 514 -5.53 7.19 -16.82
N LEU A 515 -4.91 6.77 -15.71
CA LEU A 515 -5.42 6.97 -14.36
C LEU A 515 -5.35 8.44 -13.93
N VAL A 516 -4.28 9.15 -14.29
CA VAL A 516 -4.19 10.61 -14.04
C VAL A 516 -5.32 11.34 -14.75
N THR A 517 -5.62 10.96 -16.01
CA THR A 517 -6.74 11.52 -16.76
C THR A 517 -8.08 11.14 -16.12
N SER A 518 -8.25 9.92 -15.63
CA SER A 518 -9.46 9.52 -14.88
C SER A 518 -9.65 10.35 -13.61
N VAL A 519 -8.58 10.68 -12.87
CA VAL A 519 -8.65 11.58 -11.70
C VAL A 519 -9.11 12.98 -12.14
N LEU A 520 -8.54 13.52 -13.22
CA LEU A 520 -8.94 14.83 -13.74
C LEU A 520 -10.40 14.85 -14.22
N LEU A 521 -10.86 13.79 -14.88
CA LEU A 521 -12.26 13.63 -15.29
C LEU A 521 -13.19 13.50 -14.08
N GLY A 522 -12.78 12.77 -13.04
CA GLY A 522 -13.54 12.70 -11.79
C GLY A 522 -13.64 14.05 -11.08
N ALA A 523 -12.56 14.84 -11.08
CA ALA A 523 -12.57 16.21 -10.54
C ALA A 523 -13.46 17.13 -11.38
N LEU A 524 -13.46 16.97 -12.71
CA LEU A 524 -14.35 17.70 -13.61
C LEU A 524 -15.83 17.39 -13.29
N LEU A 525 -16.17 16.12 -13.06
CA LEU A 525 -17.52 15.71 -12.66
C LEU A 525 -18.00 16.39 -11.36
N MET A 526 -17.12 16.57 -10.39
CA MET A 526 -17.45 17.30 -9.14
C MET A 526 -17.73 18.79 -9.37
N THR A 527 -17.32 19.34 -10.52
CA THR A 527 -17.49 20.77 -10.88
C THR A 527 -18.54 21.00 -11.97
N THR A 528 -19.38 20.01 -12.28
CA THR A 528 -20.38 20.12 -13.35
C THR A 528 -21.35 21.30 -13.21
N PRO A 529 -21.74 21.77 -12.01
CA PRO A 529 -22.58 22.97 -11.88
C PRO A 529 -21.89 24.23 -12.36
N LEU A 530 -20.58 24.35 -12.13
CA LEU A 530 -19.79 25.52 -12.51
C LEU A 530 -19.46 25.52 -14.00
N VAL A 531 -19.16 24.35 -14.56
CA VAL A 531 -18.67 24.22 -15.94
C VAL A 531 -19.81 24.04 -16.94
N PHE A 532 -20.81 23.23 -16.61
CA PHE A 532 -21.88 22.83 -17.52
C PHE A 532 -23.27 23.30 -17.08
N GLY A 533 -23.39 23.93 -15.91
CA GLY A 533 -24.67 24.40 -15.38
C GLY A 533 -25.63 23.27 -14.99
N SER A 534 -25.10 22.11 -14.60
CA SER A 534 -25.91 20.99 -14.11
C SER A 534 -26.59 21.33 -12.78
N ASN A 535 -27.81 20.86 -12.61
CA ASN A 535 -28.60 21.01 -11.39
C ASN A 535 -28.92 19.64 -10.79
N PRO A 536 -29.25 19.57 -9.48
CA PRO A 536 -29.80 18.36 -8.89
C PRO A 536 -31.06 17.88 -9.63
N PRO A 537 -31.30 16.56 -9.75
CA PRO A 537 -30.54 15.45 -9.17
C PRO A 537 -29.28 15.01 -9.94
N LEU A 538 -29.09 15.42 -11.21
CA LEU A 538 -27.95 14.99 -12.02
C LEU A 538 -26.60 15.36 -11.39
N TYR A 539 -26.45 16.60 -10.93
CA TYR A 539 -25.24 17.04 -10.23
C TYR A 539 -24.85 16.14 -9.05
N TYR A 540 -25.81 15.71 -8.24
CA TYR A 540 -25.51 14.84 -7.10
C TYR A 540 -24.98 13.48 -7.56
N SER A 541 -25.48 12.96 -8.69
CA SER A 541 -24.95 11.75 -9.30
C SER A 541 -23.51 11.96 -9.80
N ASP A 542 -23.25 13.07 -10.50
CA ASP A 542 -21.92 13.40 -11.02
C ASP A 542 -20.90 13.57 -9.90
N HIS A 543 -21.27 14.23 -8.81
CA HIS A 543 -20.40 14.42 -7.64
C HIS A 543 -20.03 13.09 -6.98
N VAL A 544 -21.03 12.22 -6.76
CA VAL A 544 -20.82 10.88 -6.18
C VAL A 544 -19.93 10.04 -7.10
N ALA A 545 -20.23 10.02 -8.41
CA ALA A 545 -19.45 9.29 -9.40
C ALA A 545 -18.02 9.85 -9.49
N GLY A 546 -17.85 11.16 -9.53
CA GLY A 546 -16.55 11.84 -9.59
C GLY A 546 -15.66 11.49 -8.40
N CYS A 547 -16.18 11.58 -7.17
CA CYS A 547 -15.45 11.17 -5.96
C CYS A 547 -15.03 9.69 -6.01
N THR A 548 -15.94 8.81 -6.45
CA THR A 548 -15.67 7.37 -6.53
C THR A 548 -14.65 7.04 -7.62
N VAL A 549 -14.71 7.72 -8.76
CA VAL A 549 -13.75 7.60 -9.86
C VAL A 549 -12.36 8.01 -9.41
N ILE A 550 -12.23 9.14 -8.68
CA ILE A 550 -10.95 9.59 -8.13
C ILE A 550 -10.39 8.54 -7.16
N LEU A 551 -11.20 8.04 -6.23
CA LEU A 551 -10.78 7.02 -5.26
C LEU A 551 -10.27 5.76 -5.97
N VAL A 552 -11.06 5.21 -6.90
CA VAL A 552 -10.70 4.01 -7.66
C VAL A 552 -9.45 4.25 -8.51
N ALA A 553 -9.35 5.40 -9.18
CA ALA A 553 -8.21 5.73 -10.04
C ALA A 553 -6.91 5.84 -9.23
N ILE A 554 -6.94 6.50 -8.07
CA ILE A 554 -5.75 6.64 -7.21
C ILE A 554 -5.38 5.29 -6.58
N ILE A 555 -6.33 4.51 -6.08
CA ILE A 555 -6.04 3.15 -5.57
C ILE A 555 -5.36 2.30 -6.66
N ALA A 556 -5.85 2.38 -7.90
CA ALA A 556 -5.30 1.64 -9.03
C ALA A 556 -3.89 2.12 -9.47
N MET A 557 -3.38 3.23 -8.93
CA MET A 557 -1.99 3.67 -9.14
C MET A 557 -0.99 2.75 -8.43
N ALA A 558 -1.38 2.10 -7.32
CA ALA A 558 -0.61 1.00 -6.76
C ALA A 558 -0.68 -0.20 -7.71
N GLU A 559 0.49 -0.66 -8.16
CA GLU A 559 0.58 -1.71 -9.17
C GLU A 559 -0.07 -3.02 -8.71
N VAL A 560 0.07 -3.33 -7.42
CA VAL A 560 -0.50 -4.50 -6.73
C VAL A 560 -2.02 -4.61 -6.86
N VAL A 561 -2.73 -3.48 -6.90
CA VAL A 561 -4.20 -3.40 -6.95
C VAL A 561 -4.70 -2.72 -8.22
N ARG A 562 -3.85 -2.60 -9.24
CA ARG A 562 -4.17 -2.03 -10.56
C ARG A 562 -5.46 -2.57 -11.21
N PRO A 563 -5.85 -3.87 -11.06
CA PRO A 563 -7.13 -4.36 -11.58
C PRO A 563 -8.37 -3.61 -11.07
N VAL A 564 -8.28 -2.91 -9.94
CA VAL A 564 -9.37 -2.07 -9.40
C VAL A 564 -9.81 -1.00 -10.41
N ARG A 565 -8.94 -0.60 -11.36
CA ARG A 565 -9.30 0.36 -12.43
C ARG A 565 -10.53 -0.03 -13.23
N PHE A 566 -10.86 -1.32 -13.36
CA PHE A 566 -12.05 -1.74 -14.12
C PHE A 566 -13.36 -1.27 -13.50
N LEU A 567 -13.37 -0.93 -12.20
CA LEU A 567 -14.52 -0.27 -11.57
C LEU A 567 -14.82 1.09 -12.20
N ASN A 568 -13.80 1.83 -12.69
CA ASN A 568 -14.01 3.07 -13.44
C ASN A 568 -14.71 2.84 -14.78
N GLY A 569 -14.61 1.64 -15.35
CA GLY A 569 -15.41 1.26 -16.52
C GLY A 569 -16.90 1.18 -16.19
N ALA A 570 -17.26 0.55 -15.08
CA ALA A 570 -18.66 0.50 -14.62
C ALA A 570 -19.18 1.89 -14.23
N LEU A 571 -18.37 2.70 -13.54
CA LEU A 571 -18.71 4.08 -13.18
C LEU A 571 -18.85 4.97 -14.42
N GLY A 572 -17.96 4.83 -15.41
CA GLY A 572 -18.04 5.55 -16.68
C GLY A 572 -19.30 5.21 -17.47
N ALA A 573 -19.70 3.93 -17.48
CA ALA A 573 -20.97 3.52 -18.08
C ALA A 573 -22.19 4.14 -17.37
N TRP A 574 -22.14 4.25 -16.02
CA TRP A 574 -23.17 4.95 -15.26
C TRP A 574 -23.22 6.44 -15.60
N VAL A 575 -22.08 7.14 -15.62
CA VAL A 575 -22.00 8.57 -15.98
C VAL A 575 -22.52 8.83 -17.40
N ALA A 576 -22.29 7.93 -18.34
CA ALA A 576 -22.84 8.07 -19.69
C ALA A 576 -24.37 7.85 -19.75
N ALA A 577 -24.93 7.07 -18.81
CA ALA A 577 -26.36 6.76 -18.77
C ALA A 577 -27.16 7.74 -17.89
N SER A 578 -26.56 8.31 -16.85
CA SER A 578 -27.23 9.15 -15.85
C SER A 578 -28.01 10.35 -16.42
N PRO A 579 -27.58 11.06 -17.49
CA PRO A 579 -28.33 12.21 -18.01
C PRO A 579 -29.66 11.82 -18.67
N PHE A 580 -29.81 10.56 -19.07
CA PHE A 580 -31.06 10.05 -19.66
C PHE A 580 -32.03 9.50 -18.59
N LEU A 581 -31.50 9.21 -17.40
CA LEU A 581 -32.26 8.67 -16.27
C LEU A 581 -32.64 9.75 -15.24
N LEU A 582 -31.82 10.80 -15.13
CA LEU A 582 -31.94 11.88 -14.15
C LEU A 582 -32.14 13.22 -14.85
N GLY A 583 -33.02 14.05 -14.29
CA GLY A 583 -33.20 15.44 -14.73
C GLY A 583 -32.10 16.37 -14.20
N GLY A 584 -32.02 17.58 -14.75
CA GLY A 584 -31.11 18.64 -14.28
C GLY A 584 -29.95 18.97 -15.21
N GLY A 585 -29.78 18.24 -16.32
CA GLY A 585 -28.80 18.54 -17.36
C GLY A 585 -29.41 19.33 -18.53
N GLY A 586 -28.72 20.38 -18.99
CA GLY A 586 -28.95 20.96 -20.32
C GLY A 586 -28.28 20.12 -21.42
N MET A 587 -28.55 20.42 -22.69
CA MET A 587 -27.98 19.67 -23.84
C MET A 587 -26.45 19.56 -23.79
N VAL A 588 -25.77 20.63 -23.35
CA VAL A 588 -24.30 20.65 -23.21
C VAL A 588 -23.84 19.72 -22.07
N GLY A 589 -24.52 19.74 -20.93
CA GLY A 589 -24.21 18.85 -19.79
C GLY A 589 -24.41 17.38 -20.14
N THR A 590 -25.52 17.03 -20.80
CA THR A 590 -25.76 15.65 -21.25
C THR A 590 -24.69 15.16 -22.22
N LEU A 591 -24.27 15.98 -23.20
CA LEU A 591 -23.19 15.61 -24.12
C LEU A 591 -21.85 15.48 -23.39
N ALA A 592 -21.58 16.34 -22.40
CA ALA A 592 -20.37 16.27 -21.60
C ALA A 592 -20.31 14.99 -20.76
N ASP A 593 -21.39 14.63 -20.05
CA ASP A 593 -21.44 13.41 -19.23
C ASP A 593 -21.30 12.15 -20.08
N VAL A 594 -21.96 12.09 -21.25
CA VAL A 594 -21.76 10.99 -22.20
C VAL A 594 -20.30 10.90 -22.66
N ALA A 595 -19.68 12.02 -23.01
CA ALA A 595 -18.28 12.04 -23.45
C ALA A 595 -17.32 11.63 -22.32
N ILE A 596 -17.53 12.15 -21.11
CA ILE A 596 -16.72 11.83 -19.92
C ILE A 596 -16.89 10.35 -19.55
N GLY A 597 -18.12 9.84 -19.53
CA GLY A 597 -18.42 8.45 -19.21
C GLY A 597 -17.78 7.47 -20.21
N LEU A 598 -17.90 7.74 -21.51
CA LEU A 598 -17.22 6.95 -22.55
C LEU A 598 -15.69 7.03 -22.44
N ALA A 599 -15.15 8.22 -22.16
CA ALA A 599 -13.71 8.37 -21.93
C ALA A 599 -13.23 7.55 -20.74
N LEU A 600 -13.96 7.54 -19.61
CA LEU A 600 -13.62 6.73 -18.44
C LEU A 600 -13.63 5.23 -18.75
N VAL A 601 -14.59 4.74 -19.53
CA VAL A 601 -14.61 3.35 -20.00
C VAL A 601 -13.36 3.04 -20.82
N VAL A 602 -13.06 3.86 -21.82
CA VAL A 602 -11.90 3.65 -22.71
C VAL A 602 -10.58 3.72 -21.96
N LEU A 603 -10.42 4.68 -21.05
CA LEU A 603 -9.18 4.84 -20.25
C LEU A 603 -8.94 3.69 -19.26
N SER A 604 -9.98 2.94 -18.90
CA SER A 604 -9.88 1.83 -17.94
C SER A 604 -9.42 0.50 -18.57
N LEU A 605 -9.47 0.38 -19.91
CA LEU A 605 -9.16 -0.85 -20.62
C LEU A 605 -7.64 -1.13 -20.79
N PRO A 606 -6.80 -0.16 -21.23
CA PRO A 606 -5.40 -0.42 -21.53
C PRO A 606 -4.60 -0.91 -20.33
N ARG A 607 -3.75 -1.92 -20.55
CA ARG A 607 -2.69 -2.28 -19.59
C ARG A 607 -1.64 -1.18 -19.62
N GLY A 608 -1.62 -0.34 -18.59
CA GLY A 608 -0.55 0.65 -18.44
C GLY A 608 0.81 -0.06 -18.31
N THR A 609 1.90 0.63 -18.64
CA THR A 609 3.27 0.10 -18.48
C THR A 609 3.49 -0.39 -17.06
N ARG A 610 3.89 -1.66 -16.94
CA ARG A 610 4.30 -2.28 -15.67
C ARG A 610 5.67 -1.75 -15.26
N SER A 611 5.92 -1.59 -13.97
CA SER A 611 7.29 -1.32 -13.50
C SER A 611 8.17 -2.57 -13.68
N GLU A 612 9.49 -2.39 -13.58
CA GLU A 612 10.44 -3.51 -13.50
C GLU A 612 10.42 -4.18 -12.11
N GLU A 613 9.52 -3.77 -11.21
CA GLU A 613 9.43 -4.29 -9.86
C GLU A 613 8.58 -5.57 -9.79
N HIS A 614 8.95 -6.44 -8.87
CA HIS A 614 8.31 -7.73 -8.63
C HIS A 614 7.76 -7.81 -7.20
N TYR A 615 6.60 -8.42 -7.06
CA TYR A 615 5.81 -8.58 -5.83
C TYR A 615 5.64 -10.07 -5.46
N GLY A 616 6.61 -10.88 -5.89
CA GLY A 616 6.62 -12.33 -5.75
C GLY A 616 5.46 -13.01 -6.47
N GLY A 617 4.79 -13.93 -5.77
CA GLY A 617 3.66 -14.68 -6.36
C GLY A 617 2.44 -13.83 -6.75
N TRP A 618 2.41 -12.53 -6.43
CA TRP A 618 1.32 -11.63 -6.80
C TRP A 618 1.44 -11.06 -8.21
N ASP A 619 2.59 -11.18 -8.85
CA ASP A 619 2.84 -10.69 -10.22
C ASP A 619 1.79 -11.19 -11.22
N ARG A 620 1.26 -12.40 -10.99
CA ARG A 620 0.19 -13.02 -11.82
C ARG A 620 -1.16 -12.31 -11.74
N ALA A 621 -1.41 -11.55 -10.67
CA ALA A 621 -2.65 -10.83 -10.44
C ALA A 621 -2.59 -9.37 -10.96
N ILE A 622 -1.41 -8.88 -11.35
CA ILE A 622 -1.19 -7.53 -11.86
C ILE A 622 -1.61 -7.48 -13.34
N VAL A 623 -2.38 -6.44 -13.72
CA VAL A 623 -3.07 -6.32 -15.03
C VAL A 623 -2.96 -4.91 -15.58
#